data_AF-A0A450Z8Z5-F1
#
_entry.id   AF-A0A450Z8Z5-F1
#
_cell.length_a   1.000
_cell.length_b   1.000
_cell.length_c   1.000
_cell.angle_alpha   90.00
_cell.angle_beta   90.00
_cell.angle_gamma   90.00
#
_symmetry.space_group_name_H-M   'P 1'
#
loop_
_entity.id
_entity.type
_entity.pdbx_description
1 polymer ?
#
loop_
_entity_poly.entity_id
_entity_poly.type
_entity_poly.pdbx_seq_one_letter_code
_entity_poly.pdbx_strand_id
1 'polypeptide(L)'
;MNNTEYDKILLAVLKDGLSLKSVPEHLRTEEICEAAVRENGFALQYVPEHLRTEEICEAAVLQNGYALQDVPEHLCTKEICEAAVREDGFALQYVPEHLRTEEICEAAVLQNGYALQDVPEHLCTKEICEAAVREDGFALQYVPEHLRTEEICEAAVLQNGYALKFVPEHLRTKEICEAAVRKNGYGIKFVPELLRTKEICEAAMRKNGYALHDVPEHLRTKEICEAAVLQNGYALQFVPEHLRTKESSERESVGANAIDAPLPPPAEGLPQFAVPDAPHESEPLVAHVPYRPRWGTLTRRAEGYRPDPPVLGNANGLL
;
A
#
# COMPACT_ATOMS: atom_id res chain seq x y z
N MET A 1 26.04 40.23 -3.95
CA MET A 1 26.71 38.95 -4.25
C MET A 1 27.77 39.22 -5.31
N ASN A 2 29.02 38.82 -5.13
CA ASN A 2 30.01 38.94 -6.20
C ASN A 2 29.81 37.79 -7.20
N ASN A 3 29.96 38.05 -8.50
CA ASN A 3 29.58 37.12 -9.58
C ASN A 3 30.18 35.70 -9.41
N THR A 4 31.41 35.61 -8.90
CA THR A 4 32.10 34.33 -8.66
C THR A 4 31.50 33.49 -7.52
N GLU A 5 30.86 34.13 -6.53
CA GLU A 5 30.19 33.43 -5.43
C GLU A 5 28.82 32.92 -5.87
N TYR A 6 28.11 33.72 -6.67
CA TYR A 6 26.87 33.31 -7.35
C TYR A 6 27.09 32.07 -8.21
N ASP A 7 28.07 32.11 -9.12
CA ASP A 7 28.37 30.99 -10.02
C ASP A 7 28.71 29.71 -9.25
N LYS A 8 29.43 29.82 -8.13
CA LYS A 8 29.77 28.66 -7.28
C LYS A 8 28.53 28.06 -6.62
N ILE A 9 27.63 28.89 -6.10
CA ILE A 9 26.39 28.43 -5.47
C ILE A 9 25.50 27.76 -6.51
N LEU A 10 25.33 28.40 -7.67
CA LEU A 10 24.52 27.84 -8.76
C LEU A 10 25.09 26.50 -9.24
N LEU A 11 26.41 26.40 -9.45
CA LEU A 11 27.06 25.13 -9.82
C LEU A 11 26.92 24.04 -8.75
N ALA A 12 26.94 24.41 -7.47
CA ALA A 12 26.76 23.44 -6.38
C ALA A 12 25.32 22.89 -6.38
N VAL A 13 24.34 23.77 -6.50
CA VAL A 13 22.92 23.43 -6.53
C VAL A 13 22.56 22.61 -7.77
N LEU A 14 23.13 22.93 -8.93
CA LEU A 14 22.92 22.16 -10.18
C LEU A 14 23.52 20.75 -10.12
N LYS A 15 24.42 20.47 -9.17
CA LYS A 15 25.02 19.15 -8.97
C LYS A 15 24.32 18.34 -7.88
N ASP A 16 23.76 19.03 -6.89
CA ASP A 16 22.99 18.48 -5.78
C ASP A 16 22.08 19.58 -5.23
N GLY A 17 20.79 19.53 -5.57
CA GLY A 17 19.77 20.50 -5.22
C GLY A 17 19.59 20.64 -3.71
N LEU A 18 19.88 19.58 -2.93
CA LEU A 18 19.85 19.64 -1.47
C LEU A 18 21.00 20.47 -0.88
N SER A 19 22.00 20.84 -1.68
CA SER A 19 23.04 21.80 -1.28
C SER A 19 22.46 23.18 -0.96
N LEU A 20 21.23 23.49 -1.40
CA LEU A 20 20.52 24.73 -1.05
C LEU A 20 20.42 24.95 0.47
N LYS A 21 20.35 23.87 1.26
CA LYS A 21 20.34 23.94 2.74
C LYS A 21 21.54 24.66 3.32
N SER A 22 22.70 24.55 2.66
CA SER A 22 23.96 25.14 3.09
C SER A 22 24.13 26.59 2.60
N VAL A 23 23.29 27.02 1.66
CA VAL A 23 23.30 28.40 1.14
C VAL A 23 22.58 29.31 2.14
N PRO A 24 23.23 30.38 2.63
CA PRO A 24 22.56 31.37 3.49
C PRO A 24 21.33 31.96 2.82
N GLU A 25 20.26 32.18 3.60
CA GLU A 25 18.95 32.61 3.10
C GLU A 25 19.02 33.89 2.23
N HIS A 26 19.78 34.89 2.65
CA HIS A 26 19.97 36.15 1.92
C HIS A 26 20.71 36.02 0.58
N LEU A 27 21.27 34.85 0.28
CA LEU A 27 21.91 34.51 -0.99
C LEU A 27 21.06 33.59 -1.87
N ARG A 28 19.91 33.13 -1.36
CA ARG A 28 18.94 32.34 -2.14
C ARG A 28 18.16 33.30 -3.02
N THR A 29 18.46 33.30 -4.31
CA THR A 29 17.64 33.98 -5.32
C THR A 29 16.58 33.03 -5.85
N GLU A 30 15.57 33.57 -6.52
CA GLU A 30 14.55 32.79 -7.23
C GLU A 30 15.19 31.80 -8.20
N GLU A 31 16.14 32.24 -9.03
CA GLU A 31 16.86 31.39 -10.00
C GLU A 31 17.64 30.25 -9.33
N ILE A 32 18.29 30.50 -8.18
CA ILE A 32 19.01 29.45 -7.44
C ILE A 32 18.01 28.45 -6.83
N CYS A 33 16.88 28.93 -6.31
CA CYS A 33 15.84 28.08 -5.74
C CYS A 33 15.18 27.21 -6.83
N GLU A 34 14.83 27.81 -7.96
CA GLU A 34 14.26 27.12 -9.12
C GLU A 34 15.23 26.06 -9.67
N ALA A 35 16.52 26.39 -9.78
CA ALA A 35 17.54 25.42 -10.18
C ALA A 35 17.66 24.26 -9.17
N ALA A 36 17.52 24.54 -7.87
CA ALA A 36 17.57 23.52 -6.83
C ALA A 36 16.41 22.55 -6.91
N VAL A 37 15.17 23.07 -7.03
CA VAL A 37 13.97 22.23 -7.05
C VAL A 37 13.87 21.39 -8.33
N ARG A 38 14.36 21.92 -9.46
CA ARG A 38 14.42 21.17 -10.72
C ARG A 38 15.46 20.06 -10.69
N GLU A 39 16.53 20.21 -9.91
CA GLU A 39 17.50 19.15 -9.71
C GLU A 39 16.97 18.13 -8.69
N ASN A 40 16.37 18.59 -7.58
CA ASN A 40 15.79 17.77 -6.53
C ASN A 40 14.54 18.42 -5.92
N GLY A 41 13.36 17.86 -6.12
CA GLY A 41 12.09 18.41 -5.66
C GLY A 41 12.02 18.61 -4.14
N PHE A 42 12.71 17.77 -3.36
CA PHE A 42 12.83 17.94 -1.91
C PHE A 42 13.65 19.17 -1.50
N ALA A 43 14.33 19.85 -2.43
CA ALA A 43 14.97 21.13 -2.14
C ALA A 43 13.96 22.23 -1.77
N LEU A 44 12.66 22.04 -2.10
CA LEU A 44 11.58 22.98 -1.77
C LEU A 44 11.51 23.30 -0.26
N GLN A 45 11.80 22.31 0.60
CA GLN A 45 11.85 22.51 2.06
C GLN A 45 12.85 23.60 2.49
N TYR A 46 13.90 23.83 1.68
CA TYR A 46 14.92 24.85 1.92
C TYR A 46 14.66 26.15 1.14
N VAL A 47 13.61 26.23 0.32
CA VAL A 47 13.23 27.49 -0.33
C VAL A 47 12.56 28.39 0.71
N PRO A 48 13.02 29.64 0.88
CA PRO A 48 12.38 30.60 1.78
C PRO A 48 10.92 30.80 1.42
N GLU A 49 10.04 30.94 2.42
CA GLU A 49 8.58 31.00 2.21
C GLU A 49 8.16 32.10 1.22
N HIS A 50 8.81 33.26 1.28
CA HIS A 50 8.55 34.40 0.38
C HIS A 50 9.03 34.19 -1.07
N LEU A 51 9.82 33.15 -1.34
CA LEU A 51 10.27 32.74 -2.67
C LEU A 51 9.56 31.47 -3.17
N ARG A 52 8.63 30.90 -2.40
CA ARG A 52 7.79 29.79 -2.89
C ARG A 52 6.71 30.39 -3.76
N THR A 53 6.97 30.48 -5.05
CA THR A 53 5.96 30.85 -6.06
C THR A 53 5.24 29.60 -6.55
N GLU A 54 4.13 29.79 -7.27
CA GLU A 54 3.40 28.69 -7.91
C GLU A 54 4.31 27.91 -8.86
N GLU A 55 5.16 28.60 -9.63
CA GLU A 55 6.08 27.99 -10.60
C GLU A 55 7.18 27.15 -9.92
N ILE A 56 7.71 27.60 -8.79
CA ILE A 56 8.73 26.84 -8.03
C ILE A 56 8.09 25.61 -7.37
N CYS A 57 6.89 25.76 -6.80
CA CYS A 57 6.15 24.65 -6.24
C CYS A 57 5.76 23.62 -7.31
N GLU A 58 5.26 24.07 -8.46
CA GLU A 58 4.94 23.22 -9.60
C GLU A 58 6.19 22.48 -10.11
N ALA A 59 7.31 23.19 -10.28
CA ALA A 59 8.57 22.59 -10.70
C ALA A 59 9.06 21.52 -9.70
N ALA A 60 8.87 21.74 -8.39
CA ALA A 60 9.23 20.77 -7.36
C ALA A 60 8.36 19.51 -7.43
N VAL A 61 7.03 19.65 -7.56
CA VAL A 61 6.13 18.48 -7.62
C VAL A 61 6.25 17.70 -8.92
N LEU A 62 6.55 18.37 -10.04
CA LEU A 62 6.82 17.70 -11.32
C LEU A 62 8.16 16.95 -11.32
N GLN A 63 9.09 17.36 -10.46
CA GLN A 63 10.35 16.65 -10.27
C GLN A 63 10.16 15.44 -9.33
N ASN A 64 9.38 15.62 -8.26
CA ASN A 64 9.02 14.56 -7.30
C ASN A 64 7.70 14.91 -6.59
N GLY A 65 6.68 14.08 -6.76
CA GLY A 65 5.33 14.29 -6.22
C GLY A 65 5.30 14.42 -4.70
N TYR A 66 6.23 13.81 -3.96
CA TYR A 66 6.34 13.96 -2.51
C TYR A 66 6.71 15.38 -2.08
N ALA A 67 7.26 16.22 -2.99
CA ALA A 67 7.53 17.63 -2.70
C ALA A 67 6.25 18.40 -2.35
N LEU A 68 5.05 17.87 -2.65
CA LEU A 68 3.78 18.45 -2.26
C LEU A 68 3.67 18.69 -0.75
N GLN A 69 4.34 17.86 0.08
CA GLN A 69 4.36 18.04 1.54
C GLN A 69 4.95 19.39 1.98
N ASP A 70 5.83 19.97 1.16
CA ASP A 70 6.53 21.23 1.43
C ASP A 70 5.86 22.43 0.73
N VAL A 71 4.82 22.20 -0.08
CA VAL A 71 4.05 23.28 -0.72
C VAL A 71 3.17 23.96 0.34
N PRO A 72 3.22 25.30 0.46
CA PRO A 72 2.33 26.02 1.35
C PRO A 72 0.86 25.78 1.01
N GLU A 73 0.01 25.58 2.01
CA GLU A 73 -1.41 25.24 1.79
C GLU A 73 -2.15 26.23 0.88
N HIS A 74 -1.83 27.52 0.95
CA HIS A 74 -2.44 28.56 0.11
C HIS A 74 -2.00 28.53 -1.36
N LEU A 75 -0.94 27.79 -1.69
CA LEU A 75 -0.46 27.54 -3.06
C LEU A 75 -0.83 26.14 -3.56
N CYS A 76 -1.42 25.29 -2.71
CA CYS A 76 -1.96 24.02 -3.16
C CYS A 76 -3.19 24.28 -4.04
N THR A 77 -3.00 24.23 -5.35
CA THR A 77 -4.08 24.27 -6.34
C THR A 77 -4.48 22.85 -6.74
N LYS A 78 -5.63 22.70 -7.41
CA LYS A 78 -6.06 21.40 -7.95
C LYS A 78 -5.01 20.89 -8.95
N GLU A 79 -4.46 21.78 -9.75
CA GLU A 79 -3.46 21.51 -10.79
C GLU A 79 -2.15 20.99 -10.19
N ILE A 80 -1.63 21.63 -9.13
CA ILE A 80 -0.41 21.17 -8.44
C ILE A 80 -0.65 19.81 -7.77
N CYS A 81 -1.80 19.62 -7.11
CA CYS A 81 -2.13 18.34 -6.49
C CYS A 81 -2.27 17.22 -7.53
N GLU A 82 -2.91 17.50 -8.65
CA GLU A 82 -3.03 16.58 -9.78
C GLU A 82 -1.67 16.24 -10.40
N ALA A 83 -0.78 17.23 -10.57
CA ALA A 83 0.57 17.02 -11.07
C ALA A 83 1.36 16.10 -10.13
N ALA A 84 1.28 16.35 -8.82
CA ALA A 84 1.95 15.56 -7.80
C ALA A 84 1.51 14.08 -7.82
N VAL A 85 0.19 13.80 -7.85
CA VAL A 85 -0.31 12.41 -7.85
C VAL A 85 -0.05 11.67 -9.16
N ARG A 86 0.06 12.38 -10.28
CA ARG A 86 0.43 11.79 -11.57
C ARG A 86 1.91 11.45 -11.65
N GLU A 87 2.76 12.19 -10.92
CA GLU A 87 4.17 11.86 -10.76
C GLU A 87 4.31 10.66 -9.81
N ASP A 88 3.78 10.76 -8.59
CA ASP A 88 3.76 9.68 -7.61
C ASP A 88 2.39 9.53 -6.95
N GLY A 89 1.74 8.37 -7.16
CA GLY A 89 0.39 8.12 -6.62
C GLY A 89 0.31 8.26 -5.10
N PHE A 90 1.39 7.99 -4.36
CA PHE A 90 1.43 8.17 -2.90
C PHE A 90 1.45 9.64 -2.46
N ALA A 91 1.66 10.59 -3.37
CA ALA A 91 1.54 12.02 -3.07
C ALA A 91 0.11 12.39 -2.62
N LEU A 92 -0.89 11.54 -2.88
CA LEU A 92 -2.27 11.73 -2.44
C LEU A 92 -2.37 11.98 -0.92
N GLN A 93 -1.49 11.37 -0.12
CA GLN A 93 -1.47 11.56 1.33
C GLN A 93 -1.23 13.02 1.75
N TYR A 94 -0.54 13.82 0.91
CA TYR A 94 -0.24 15.23 1.15
C TYR A 94 -1.25 16.19 0.51
N VAL A 95 -2.16 15.68 -0.33
CA VAL A 95 -3.23 16.51 -0.91
C VAL A 95 -4.18 16.96 0.22
N PRO A 96 -4.43 18.28 0.38
CA PRO A 96 -5.37 18.79 1.36
C PRO A 96 -6.75 18.16 1.19
N GLU A 97 -7.41 17.79 2.30
CA GLU A 97 -8.69 17.06 2.27
C GLU A 97 -9.76 17.75 1.41
N HIS A 98 -9.82 19.09 1.46
CA HIS A 98 -10.79 19.89 0.72
C HIS A 98 -10.52 19.95 -0.80
N LEU A 99 -9.33 19.55 -1.24
CA LEU A 99 -8.94 19.45 -2.66
C LEU A 99 -9.00 18.02 -3.18
N ARG A 100 -9.15 17.01 -2.32
CA ARG A 100 -9.31 15.62 -2.77
C ARG A 100 -10.64 15.49 -3.51
N THR A 101 -10.56 15.38 -4.82
CA THR A 101 -11.70 15.05 -5.68
C THR A 101 -11.60 13.61 -6.16
N GLU A 102 -12.70 13.11 -6.72
CA GLU A 102 -12.73 11.80 -7.38
C GLU A 102 -11.65 11.71 -8.47
N GLU A 103 -11.44 12.77 -9.26
CA GLU A 103 -10.45 12.77 -10.33
C GLU A 103 -9.00 12.69 -9.82
N ILE A 104 -8.68 13.35 -8.71
CA ILE A 104 -7.34 13.25 -8.10
C ILE A 104 -7.13 11.85 -7.52
N CYS A 105 -8.14 11.30 -6.84
CA CYS A 105 -8.07 9.95 -6.28
C CYS A 105 -7.92 8.91 -7.38
N GLU A 106 -8.67 9.04 -8.48
CA GLU A 106 -8.56 8.18 -9.66
C GLU A 106 -7.17 8.28 -10.29
N ALA A 107 -6.66 9.49 -10.50
CA ALA A 107 -5.31 9.70 -11.03
C ALA A 107 -4.23 9.04 -10.14
N ALA A 108 -4.36 9.15 -8.81
CA ALA A 108 -3.43 8.54 -7.86
C ALA A 108 -3.45 7.01 -7.94
N VAL A 109 -4.64 6.38 -7.96
CA VAL A 109 -4.73 4.91 -8.03
C VAL A 109 -4.34 4.34 -9.39
N LEU A 110 -4.52 5.10 -10.47
CA LEU A 110 -4.07 4.72 -11.81
C LEU A 110 -2.55 4.81 -11.95
N GLN A 111 -1.90 5.71 -11.20
CA GLN A 111 -0.45 5.73 -11.05
C GLN A 111 -0.01 4.53 -10.21
N ASN A 112 -0.55 4.40 -8.99
CA ASN A 112 -0.18 3.34 -8.07
C ASN A 112 -1.40 2.84 -7.30
N GLY A 113 -1.78 1.58 -7.50
CA GLY A 113 -2.95 0.97 -6.89
C GLY A 113 -2.93 0.99 -5.36
N TYR A 114 -1.76 1.04 -4.73
CA TYR A 114 -1.64 1.19 -3.27
C TYR A 114 -2.07 2.56 -2.76
N ALA A 115 -2.11 3.59 -3.61
CA ALA A 115 -2.63 4.91 -3.24
C ALA A 115 -4.10 4.86 -2.79
N LEU A 116 -4.82 3.76 -3.07
CA LEU A 116 -6.17 3.52 -2.55
C LEU A 116 -6.26 3.62 -1.03
N GLN A 117 -5.17 3.31 -0.30
CA GLN A 117 -5.13 3.43 1.16
C GLN A 117 -5.35 4.88 1.66
N ASP A 118 -5.01 5.88 0.83
CA ASP A 118 -5.09 7.30 1.16
C ASP A 118 -6.35 7.96 0.59
N VAL A 119 -7.16 7.22 -0.19
CA VAL A 119 -8.45 7.68 -0.72
C VAL A 119 -9.47 7.73 0.42
N PRO A 120 -10.11 8.88 0.67
CA PRO A 120 -11.18 8.97 1.66
C PRO A 120 -12.33 8.01 1.36
N GLU A 121 -12.88 7.35 2.38
CA GLU A 121 -13.92 6.33 2.22
C GLU A 121 -15.14 6.82 1.41
N HIS A 122 -15.52 8.09 1.58
CA HIS A 122 -16.66 8.70 0.87
C HIS A 122 -16.38 8.99 -0.62
N LEU A 123 -15.11 8.99 -1.05
CA LEU A 123 -14.69 9.09 -2.45
C LEU A 123 -14.32 7.72 -3.03
N CYS A 124 -14.35 6.67 -2.22
CA CYS A 124 -14.03 5.33 -2.65
C CYS A 124 -15.22 4.78 -3.45
N THR A 125 -15.16 4.87 -4.78
CA THR A 125 -16.15 4.31 -5.69
C THR A 125 -15.76 2.92 -6.14
N LYS A 126 -16.73 2.19 -6.72
CA LYS A 126 -16.46 0.86 -7.30
C LYS A 126 -15.42 0.97 -8.42
N GLU A 127 -15.51 2.03 -9.21
CA GLU A 127 -14.65 2.32 -10.35
C GLU A 127 -13.20 2.58 -9.90
N ILE A 128 -13.00 3.39 -8.85
CA ILE A 128 -11.67 3.62 -8.26
C ILE A 128 -11.09 2.32 -7.67
N CYS A 129 -11.90 1.54 -6.95
CA CYS A 129 -11.47 0.25 -6.41
C CYS A 129 -11.05 -0.72 -7.53
N GLU A 130 -11.84 -0.79 -8.61
CA GLU A 130 -11.53 -1.61 -9.78
C GLU A 130 -10.26 -1.17 -10.49
N ALA A 131 -10.05 0.15 -10.64
CA ALA A 131 -8.83 0.71 -11.21
C ALA A 131 -7.60 0.31 -10.37
N ALA A 132 -7.69 0.49 -9.05
CA ALA A 132 -6.61 0.15 -8.12
C ALA A 132 -6.21 -1.33 -8.18
N VAL A 133 -7.17 -2.26 -8.17
CA VAL A 133 -6.86 -3.70 -8.20
C VAL A 133 -6.36 -4.20 -9.57
N ARG A 134 -6.71 -3.49 -10.66
CA ARG A 134 -6.20 -3.80 -12.00
C ARG A 134 -4.76 -3.33 -12.16
N GLU A 135 -4.40 -2.22 -11.52
CA GLU A 135 -3.02 -1.75 -11.43
C GLU A 135 -2.20 -2.72 -10.55
N ASP A 136 -2.56 -2.87 -9.27
CA ASP A 136 -1.94 -3.84 -8.36
C ASP A 136 -2.99 -4.69 -7.63
N GLY A 137 -2.97 -6.01 -7.85
CA GLY A 137 -3.91 -6.94 -7.22
C GLY A 137 -3.86 -6.94 -5.68
N PHE A 138 -2.76 -6.50 -5.07
CA PHE A 138 -2.68 -6.35 -3.61
C PHE A 138 -3.43 -5.13 -3.08
N ALA A 139 -3.80 -4.17 -3.93
CA ALA A 139 -4.65 -3.04 -3.54
C ALA A 139 -6.01 -3.49 -2.97
N LEU A 140 -6.43 -4.73 -3.25
CA LEU A 140 -7.64 -5.34 -2.68
C LEU A 140 -7.68 -5.26 -1.14
N GLN A 141 -6.53 -5.23 -0.47
CA GLN A 141 -6.48 -5.11 0.99
C GLN A 141 -7.06 -3.77 1.51
N TYR A 142 -6.99 -2.71 0.70
CA TYR A 142 -7.50 -1.37 1.05
C TYR A 142 -8.91 -1.11 0.53
N VAL A 143 -9.44 -1.95 -0.36
CA VAL A 143 -10.83 -1.85 -0.80
C VAL A 143 -11.76 -2.04 0.41
N PRO A 144 -12.68 -1.11 0.69
CA PRO A 144 -13.66 -1.24 1.77
C PRO A 144 -14.46 -2.53 1.63
N GLU A 145 -14.71 -3.22 2.76
CA GLU A 145 -15.35 -4.55 2.73
C GLU A 145 -16.70 -4.55 2.01
N HIS A 146 -17.48 -3.47 2.16
CA HIS A 146 -18.80 -3.32 1.54
C HIS A 146 -18.75 -3.09 0.01
N LEU A 147 -17.57 -2.72 -0.53
CA LEU A 147 -17.34 -2.56 -1.97
C LEU A 147 -16.68 -3.78 -2.60
N ARG A 148 -16.21 -4.76 -1.81
CA ARG A 148 -15.61 -5.99 -2.34
C ARG A 148 -16.69 -6.84 -2.99
N THR A 149 -16.83 -6.71 -4.31
CA THR A 149 -17.67 -7.59 -5.11
C THR A 149 -16.86 -8.76 -5.66
N GLU A 150 -17.56 -9.76 -6.20
CA GLU A 150 -16.93 -10.89 -6.88
C GLU A 150 -16.04 -10.42 -8.04
N GLU A 151 -16.50 -9.41 -8.80
CA GLU A 151 -15.75 -8.89 -9.94
C GLU A 151 -14.43 -8.20 -9.53
N ILE A 152 -14.43 -7.42 -8.45
CA ILE A 152 -13.20 -6.78 -7.93
C ILE A 152 -12.23 -7.85 -7.41
N CYS A 153 -12.75 -8.84 -6.68
CA CYS A 153 -11.93 -9.93 -6.15
C CYS A 153 -11.32 -10.77 -7.28
N GLU A 154 -12.10 -11.07 -8.33
CA GLU A 154 -11.62 -11.77 -9.51
C GLU A 154 -10.55 -10.95 -10.24
N ALA A 155 -10.79 -9.65 -10.48
CA ALA A 155 -9.82 -8.77 -11.12
C ALA A 155 -8.48 -8.73 -10.36
N ALA A 156 -8.54 -8.58 -9.02
CA ALA A 156 -7.37 -8.59 -8.16
C ALA A 156 -6.57 -9.90 -8.26
N VAL A 157 -7.27 -11.04 -8.25
CA VAL A 157 -6.66 -12.38 -8.34
C VAL A 157 -6.07 -12.66 -9.73
N LEU A 158 -6.75 -12.21 -10.78
CA LEU A 158 -6.26 -12.34 -12.15
C LEU A 158 -5.00 -11.50 -12.38
N GLN A 159 -4.90 -10.35 -11.71
CA GLN A 159 -3.69 -9.53 -11.72
C GLN A 159 -2.59 -10.19 -10.88
N ASN A 160 -2.87 -10.53 -9.62
CA ASN A 160 -1.91 -11.20 -8.74
C ASN A 160 -2.56 -12.37 -7.98
N GLY A 161 -2.13 -13.60 -8.26
CA GLY A 161 -2.68 -14.80 -7.62
C GLY A 161 -2.56 -14.84 -6.09
N TYR A 162 -1.62 -14.09 -5.49
CA TYR A 162 -1.54 -13.95 -4.03
C TYR A 162 -2.62 -13.04 -3.43
N ALA A 163 -3.32 -12.24 -4.24
CA ALA A 163 -4.42 -11.40 -3.79
C ALA A 163 -5.58 -12.21 -3.19
N LEU A 164 -5.65 -13.52 -3.46
CA LEU A 164 -6.62 -14.44 -2.83
C LEU A 164 -6.61 -14.36 -1.29
N LYS A 165 -5.46 -14.03 -0.69
CA LYS A 165 -5.33 -13.77 0.76
C LYS A 165 -6.32 -12.72 1.26
N PHE A 166 -6.59 -11.68 0.47
CA PHE A 166 -7.43 -10.54 0.82
C PHE A 166 -8.89 -10.69 0.38
N VAL A 167 -9.21 -11.71 -0.43
CA VAL A 167 -10.58 -12.04 -0.82
C VAL A 167 -11.34 -12.57 0.40
N PRO A 168 -12.51 -12.00 0.75
CA PRO A 168 -13.37 -12.52 1.81
C PRO A 168 -13.75 -13.99 1.58
N GLU A 169 -13.76 -14.81 2.63
CA GLU A 169 -13.98 -16.26 2.49
C GLU A 169 -15.29 -16.61 1.76
N HIS A 170 -16.36 -15.85 2.00
CA HIS A 170 -17.65 -16.07 1.36
C HIS A 170 -17.68 -15.74 -0.14
N LEU A 171 -16.68 -14.99 -0.64
CA LEU A 171 -16.49 -14.69 -2.07
C LEU A 171 -15.44 -15.58 -2.75
N ARG A 172 -14.81 -16.50 -2.01
CA ARG A 172 -13.86 -17.45 -2.59
C ARG A 172 -14.62 -18.56 -3.31
N THR A 173 -15.00 -18.31 -4.55
CA THR A 173 -15.57 -19.33 -5.44
C THR A 173 -14.48 -20.29 -5.92
N LYS A 174 -14.90 -21.43 -6.47
CA LYS A 174 -13.97 -22.42 -7.04
C LYS A 174 -13.18 -21.78 -8.18
N GLU A 175 -13.85 -20.97 -8.98
CA GLU A 175 -13.32 -20.27 -10.15
C GLU A 175 -12.22 -19.28 -9.76
N ILE A 176 -12.46 -18.44 -8.74
CA ILE A 176 -11.47 -17.48 -8.22
C ILE A 176 -10.27 -18.24 -7.62
N CYS A 177 -10.52 -19.30 -6.84
CA CYS A 177 -9.45 -20.11 -6.25
C CYS A 177 -8.58 -20.78 -7.33
N GLU A 178 -9.20 -21.31 -8.37
CA GLU A 178 -8.49 -21.88 -9.51
C GLU A 178 -7.68 -20.85 -10.27
N ALA A 179 -8.25 -19.66 -10.52
CA ALA A 179 -7.54 -18.56 -11.17
C ALA A 179 -6.30 -18.14 -10.36
N ALA A 180 -6.45 -18.00 -9.04
CA ALA A 180 -5.37 -17.65 -8.13
C ALA A 180 -4.22 -18.66 -8.19
N VAL A 181 -4.53 -19.95 -8.09
CA VAL A 181 -3.55 -21.03 -8.09
C VAL A 181 -2.84 -21.15 -9.44
N ARG A 182 -3.57 -20.98 -10.55
CA ARG A 182 -2.97 -20.98 -11.89
C ARG A 182 -2.04 -19.80 -12.11
N LYS A 183 -2.32 -18.64 -11.51
CA LYS A 183 -1.45 -17.46 -11.54
C LYS A 183 -0.25 -17.62 -10.61
N ASN A 184 -0.46 -18.14 -9.41
CA ASN A 184 0.59 -18.37 -8.42
C ASN A 184 0.33 -19.67 -7.63
N GLY A 185 1.23 -20.65 -7.76
CA GLY A 185 1.08 -21.95 -7.11
C GLY A 185 0.98 -21.88 -5.58
N TYR A 186 1.56 -20.85 -4.95
CA TYR A 186 1.43 -20.63 -3.50
C TYR A 186 0.04 -20.11 -3.07
N GLY A 187 -0.80 -19.71 -4.02
CA GLY A 187 -2.19 -19.34 -3.77
C GLY A 187 -2.99 -20.45 -3.10
N ILE A 188 -2.57 -21.71 -3.23
CA ILE A 188 -3.23 -22.88 -2.62
C ILE A 188 -3.35 -22.77 -1.10
N LYS A 189 -2.42 -22.07 -0.45
CA LYS A 189 -2.44 -21.78 0.99
C LYS A 189 -3.73 -21.07 1.43
N PHE A 190 -4.26 -20.21 0.57
CA PHE A 190 -5.44 -19.39 0.85
C PHE A 190 -6.75 -19.98 0.32
N VAL A 191 -6.68 -21.09 -0.44
CA VAL A 191 -7.87 -21.81 -0.90
C VAL A 191 -8.52 -22.53 0.30
N PRO A 192 -9.83 -22.33 0.56
CA PRO A 192 -10.55 -23.06 1.59
C PRO A 192 -10.44 -24.57 1.39
N GLU A 193 -10.27 -25.35 2.45
CA GLU A 193 -10.06 -26.81 2.35
C GLU A 193 -11.16 -27.52 1.57
N LEU A 194 -12.42 -27.08 1.74
CA LEU A 194 -13.59 -27.61 1.04
C LEU A 194 -13.50 -27.46 -0.50
N LEU A 195 -12.72 -26.50 -0.99
CA LEU A 195 -12.53 -26.23 -2.42
C LEU A 195 -11.22 -26.81 -2.97
N ARG A 196 -10.36 -27.40 -2.13
CA ARG A 196 -9.10 -28.01 -2.58
C ARG A 196 -9.37 -29.34 -3.27
N THR A 197 -9.79 -29.27 -4.53
CA THR A 197 -9.93 -30.46 -5.37
C THR A 197 -8.57 -30.94 -5.87
N LYS A 198 -8.52 -32.19 -6.35
CA LYS A 198 -7.32 -32.78 -6.96
C LYS A 198 -6.79 -31.88 -8.08
N GLU A 199 -7.67 -31.32 -8.89
CA GLU A 199 -7.32 -30.46 -10.03
C GLU A 199 -6.62 -29.17 -9.60
N ILE A 200 -7.09 -28.53 -8.52
CA ILE A 200 -6.44 -27.32 -7.97
C ILE A 200 -5.07 -27.65 -7.40
N CYS A 201 -4.96 -28.74 -6.63
CA CYS A 201 -3.70 -29.20 -6.07
C CYS A 201 -2.67 -29.51 -7.18
N GLU A 202 -3.06 -30.23 -8.22
CA GLU A 202 -2.18 -30.50 -9.36
C GLU A 202 -1.77 -29.23 -10.11
N ALA A 203 -2.70 -28.30 -10.31
CA ALA A 203 -2.39 -27.01 -10.94
C ALA A 203 -1.38 -26.21 -10.11
N ALA A 204 -1.52 -26.21 -8.78
CA ALA A 204 -0.57 -25.59 -7.87
C ALA A 204 0.83 -26.21 -8.01
N MET A 205 0.93 -27.54 -7.97
CA MET A 205 2.21 -28.24 -8.03
C MET A 205 2.92 -28.03 -9.37
N ARG A 206 2.17 -27.99 -10.48
CA ARG A 206 2.72 -27.66 -11.80
C ARG A 206 3.31 -26.26 -11.87
N LYS A 207 2.79 -25.32 -11.08
CA LYS A 207 3.29 -23.94 -11.02
C LYS A 207 4.41 -23.77 -10.01
N ASN A 208 4.28 -24.37 -8.85
CA ASN A 208 5.30 -24.36 -7.80
C ASN A 208 5.21 -25.63 -6.94
N GLY A 209 6.17 -26.54 -7.12
CA GLY A 209 6.24 -27.80 -6.39
C GLY A 209 6.48 -27.61 -4.89
N TYR A 210 7.06 -26.49 -4.46
CA TYR A 210 7.25 -26.20 -3.03
C TYR A 210 5.92 -25.95 -2.30
N ALA A 211 4.86 -25.60 -3.04
CA ALA A 211 3.52 -25.43 -2.46
C ALA A 211 2.93 -26.75 -1.91
N LEU A 212 3.58 -27.91 -2.13
CA LEU A 212 3.19 -29.19 -1.54
C LEU A 212 3.12 -29.13 0.00
N HIS A 213 3.97 -28.29 0.62
CA HIS A 213 3.93 -28.03 2.06
C HIS A 213 2.53 -27.59 2.54
N ASP A 214 1.85 -26.76 1.77
CA ASP A 214 0.55 -26.16 2.15
C ASP A 214 -0.65 -27.06 1.81
N VAL A 215 -0.42 -28.16 1.09
CA VAL A 215 -1.44 -29.18 0.78
C VAL A 215 -1.57 -30.12 1.98
N PRO A 216 -2.78 -30.35 2.53
CA PRO A 216 -2.99 -31.27 3.64
C PRO A 216 -2.58 -32.70 3.26
N GLU A 217 -2.05 -33.45 4.21
CA GLU A 217 -1.48 -34.78 3.96
C GLU A 217 -2.47 -35.75 3.28
N HIS A 218 -3.74 -35.71 3.67
CA HIS A 218 -4.79 -36.56 3.10
C HIS A 218 -5.10 -36.29 1.62
N LEU A 219 -4.69 -35.13 1.08
CA LEU A 219 -4.82 -34.78 -0.35
C LEU A 219 -3.52 -35.00 -1.13
N ARG A 220 -2.43 -35.40 -0.47
CA ARG A 220 -1.14 -35.70 -1.12
C ARG A 220 -1.18 -37.08 -1.75
N THR A 221 -1.78 -37.18 -2.94
CA THR A 221 -1.72 -38.41 -3.73
C THR A 221 -0.33 -38.58 -4.35
N LYS A 222 -0.01 -39.81 -4.74
CA LYS A 222 1.26 -40.12 -5.41
C LYS A 222 1.49 -39.22 -6.63
N GLU A 223 0.45 -38.97 -7.43
CA GLU A 223 0.54 -38.13 -8.63
C GLU A 223 0.87 -36.67 -8.30
N ILE A 224 0.26 -36.10 -7.25
CA ILE A 224 0.51 -34.71 -6.81
C ILE A 224 1.93 -34.57 -6.28
N CYS A 225 2.39 -35.54 -5.47
CA CYS A 225 3.75 -35.56 -4.95
C CYS A 225 4.79 -35.71 -6.08
N GLU A 226 4.55 -36.59 -7.05
CA GLU A 226 5.44 -36.74 -8.20
C GLU A 226 5.50 -35.47 -9.04
N ALA A 227 4.37 -34.83 -9.31
CA ALA A 227 4.32 -33.55 -10.02
C ALA A 227 5.09 -32.44 -9.28
N ALA A 228 4.97 -32.38 -7.96
CA ALA A 228 5.67 -31.41 -7.12
C ALA A 228 7.18 -31.60 -7.15
N VAL A 229 7.66 -32.84 -6.97
CA VAL A 229 9.09 -33.17 -6.98
C VAL A 229 9.71 -32.98 -8.36
N LEU A 230 8.96 -33.26 -9.43
CA LEU A 230 9.40 -33.00 -10.80
C LEU A 230 9.58 -31.50 -11.08
N GLN A 231 8.72 -30.66 -10.50
CA GLN A 231 8.81 -29.21 -10.67
C GLN A 231 9.92 -28.61 -9.79
N ASN A 232 10.02 -29.04 -8.54
CA ASN A 232 11.04 -28.61 -7.58
C ASN A 232 11.50 -29.79 -6.71
N GLY A 233 12.75 -30.20 -6.84
CA GLY A 233 13.32 -31.34 -6.11
C GLY A 233 13.25 -31.18 -4.59
N TYR A 234 13.28 -29.95 -4.07
CA TYR A 234 13.11 -29.68 -2.64
C TYR A 234 11.72 -30.03 -2.11
N ALA A 235 10.72 -30.20 -2.98
CA ALA A 235 9.38 -30.65 -2.57
C ALA A 235 9.38 -32.05 -1.95
N LEU A 236 10.43 -32.86 -2.20
CA LEU A 236 10.54 -34.22 -1.67
C LEU A 236 10.51 -34.27 -0.14
N GLN A 237 11.01 -33.22 0.53
CA GLN A 237 10.96 -33.11 2.00
C GLN A 237 9.51 -33.11 2.55
N PHE A 238 8.53 -32.71 1.73
CA PHE A 238 7.12 -32.66 2.10
C PHE A 238 6.31 -33.87 1.60
N VAL A 239 6.93 -34.80 0.85
CA VAL A 239 6.26 -36.03 0.44
C VAL A 239 6.10 -36.94 1.67
N PRO A 240 4.89 -37.49 1.94
CA PRO A 240 4.66 -38.42 3.05
C PRO A 240 5.59 -39.64 2.97
N GLU A 241 6.08 -40.11 4.11
CA GLU A 241 7.09 -41.19 4.15
C GLU A 241 6.62 -42.47 3.45
N HIS A 242 5.34 -42.80 3.57
CA HIS A 242 4.75 -43.98 2.94
C HIS A 242 4.70 -43.92 1.40
N LEU A 243 4.88 -42.73 0.81
CA LEU A 243 4.95 -42.52 -0.65
C LEU A 243 6.39 -42.35 -1.16
N ARG A 244 7.39 -42.22 -0.27
CA ARG A 244 8.80 -42.14 -0.65
C ARG A 244 9.31 -43.53 -1.06
N THR A 245 9.37 -43.79 -2.36
CA THR A 245 10.02 -45.01 -2.89
C THR A 245 11.54 -44.84 -2.92
N LYS A 246 12.30 -45.94 -2.88
CA LYS A 246 13.78 -45.90 -2.90
C LYS A 246 14.38 -45.22 -4.15
N GLU A 247 13.63 -45.11 -5.26
CA GLU A 247 14.02 -44.37 -6.47
C GLU A 247 13.86 -42.84 -6.33
N SER A 248 12.99 -42.36 -5.43
CA SER A 248 12.78 -40.93 -5.22
C SER A 248 13.94 -40.25 -4.49
N SER A 249 14.70 -41.00 -3.68
CA SER A 249 15.95 -40.57 -3.04
C SER A 249 17.15 -40.47 -4.01
N GLU A 250 17.10 -41.11 -5.19
CA GLU A 250 18.17 -40.94 -6.19
C GLU A 250 18.02 -39.62 -6.98
N ARG A 251 16.79 -39.11 -7.11
CA ARG A 251 16.53 -37.80 -7.75
C ARG A 251 16.95 -36.60 -6.90
N GLU A 252 17.11 -36.77 -5.58
CA GLU A 252 17.75 -35.76 -4.70
C GLU A 252 19.16 -35.42 -5.19
N SER A 253 19.88 -36.38 -5.77
CA SER A 253 21.27 -36.20 -6.23
C SER A 253 21.38 -35.58 -7.63
N VAL A 254 20.32 -35.64 -8.44
CA VAL A 254 20.33 -35.16 -9.85
C VAL A 254 19.73 -33.76 -9.98
N GLY A 255 18.76 -33.40 -9.13
CA GLY A 255 18.16 -32.05 -9.09
C GLY A 255 19.08 -30.97 -8.51
N ALA A 256 20.15 -31.34 -7.81
CA ALA A 256 21.13 -30.41 -7.24
C ALA A 256 22.02 -29.70 -8.29
N ASN A 257 21.95 -30.08 -9.56
CA ASN A 257 22.79 -29.52 -10.64
C ASN A 257 22.06 -28.57 -11.61
N ALA A 258 20.81 -28.18 -11.32
CA ALA A 258 20.10 -27.20 -12.14
C ALA A 258 19.68 -25.99 -11.30
N ILE A 259 20.38 -24.89 -11.56
CA ILE A 259 20.15 -23.47 -11.24
C ILE A 259 20.29 -23.00 -9.78
N ASP A 260 21.33 -22.18 -9.62
CA ASP A 260 21.72 -21.32 -8.51
C ASP A 260 20.63 -20.27 -8.19
N ALA A 261 19.50 -20.71 -7.63
CA ALA A 261 18.51 -19.83 -7.00
C ALA A 261 18.71 -19.90 -5.48
N PRO A 262 18.94 -18.77 -4.78
CA PRO A 262 19.23 -18.78 -3.36
C PRO A 262 18.04 -19.33 -2.58
N LEU A 263 18.35 -20.19 -1.60
CA LEU A 263 17.42 -20.65 -0.58
C LEU A 263 16.68 -19.44 0.03
N PRO A 264 15.34 -19.34 -0.04
CA PRO A 264 14.63 -18.44 0.85
C PRO A 264 14.76 -18.98 2.29
N PRO A 265 14.97 -18.11 3.30
CA PRO A 265 15.25 -18.55 4.65
C PRO A 265 14.09 -19.34 5.27
N PRO A 266 14.37 -20.22 6.24
CA PRO A 266 13.34 -20.97 6.95
C PRO A 266 12.35 -20.01 7.62
N ALA A 267 11.08 -20.39 7.66
CA ALA A 267 10.00 -19.64 8.28
C ALA A 267 10.07 -19.68 9.82
N GLU A 268 11.16 -19.18 10.39
CA GLU A 268 11.26 -18.76 11.78
C GLU A 268 11.77 -17.32 11.80
N GLY A 269 10.87 -16.39 12.12
CA GLY A 269 11.12 -14.95 12.09
C GLY A 269 10.79 -14.33 10.74
N LEU A 270 9.50 -14.02 10.53
CA LEU A 270 9.12 -13.00 9.56
C LEU A 270 9.93 -11.72 9.88
N PRO A 271 10.43 -10.96 8.88
CA PRO A 271 10.74 -9.58 9.17
C PRO A 271 9.44 -8.98 9.71
N GLN A 272 9.49 -8.42 10.92
CA GLN A 272 8.64 -7.30 11.25
C GLN A 272 8.96 -6.28 10.16
N PHE A 273 8.15 -6.24 9.10
CA PHE A 273 8.13 -5.07 8.24
C PHE A 273 7.63 -3.98 9.17
N ALA A 274 8.60 -3.22 9.65
CA ALA A 274 8.36 -1.96 10.33
C ALA A 274 7.34 -1.21 9.47
N VAL A 275 6.19 -0.96 10.07
CA VAL A 275 5.49 0.30 9.82
C VAL A 275 6.60 1.35 9.87
N PRO A 276 6.78 2.22 8.86
CA PRO A 276 7.76 3.29 9.00
C PRO A 276 7.44 4.00 10.31
N ASP A 277 8.39 3.89 11.26
CA ASP A 277 8.29 4.60 12.52
C ASP A 277 8.07 6.06 12.18
N ALA A 278 7.02 6.63 12.74
CA ALA A 278 6.86 8.07 12.83
C ALA A 278 8.23 8.66 13.26
N PRO A 279 8.70 9.75 12.64
CA PRO A 279 10.03 10.27 12.93
C PRO A 279 10.16 10.54 14.43
N HIS A 280 11.04 9.77 15.07
CA HIS A 280 11.45 10.01 16.43
C HIS A 280 12.12 11.39 16.49
N GLU A 281 11.45 12.25 17.24
CA GLU A 281 11.96 13.45 17.90
C GLU A 281 13.46 13.34 18.18
N SER A 282 14.25 14.15 17.48
CA SER A 282 15.55 14.57 17.98
C SER A 282 15.33 15.82 18.84
N GLU A 283 15.72 15.73 20.11
CA GLU A 283 15.59 16.79 21.11
C GLU A 283 16.12 18.14 20.59
N PRO A 284 15.35 19.23 20.66
CA PRO A 284 15.87 20.57 20.53
C PRO A 284 16.56 21.00 21.83
N LEU A 285 17.76 21.57 21.69
CA LEU A 285 18.46 22.30 22.75
C LEU A 285 17.59 23.46 23.27
N VAL A 286 17.06 23.26 24.47
CA VAL A 286 16.67 24.21 25.53
C VAL A 286 16.57 25.70 25.15
N ALA A 287 15.32 26.20 25.14
CA ALA A 287 14.98 27.52 25.67
C ALA A 287 13.53 27.54 26.22
N HIS A 288 13.39 27.39 27.55
CA HIS A 288 12.54 28.18 28.47
C HIS A 288 11.40 29.03 27.82
N VAL A 289 10.09 29.03 28.17
CA VAL A 289 9.25 28.71 29.36
C VAL A 289 7.73 28.68 28.89
N PRO A 290 6.66 28.62 29.72
CA PRO A 290 5.81 27.44 29.98
C PRO A 290 4.30 27.56 29.62
N TYR A 291 3.56 26.47 29.91
CA TYR A 291 2.25 26.42 30.62
C TYR A 291 1.06 25.75 29.88
N ARG A 292 0.62 24.61 30.46
CA ARG A 292 -0.63 23.84 30.25
C ARG A 292 -1.75 24.40 31.16
N PRO A 293 -3.06 24.17 30.93
CA PRO A 293 -3.73 22.94 31.42
C PRO A 293 -4.84 22.41 30.47
N ARG A 294 -4.93 21.10 30.17
CA ARG A 294 -5.44 19.95 30.95
C ARG A 294 -6.96 20.02 31.23
N TRP A 295 -7.76 19.33 30.42
CA TRP A 295 -9.12 18.91 30.78
C TRP A 295 -9.18 17.39 30.89
N GLY A 296 -9.63 16.94 32.07
CA GLY A 296 -9.72 15.55 32.47
C GLY A 296 -11.07 14.94 32.12
N THR A 297 -11.04 13.62 32.03
CA THR A 297 -12.17 12.71 31.95
C THR A 297 -13.07 12.80 33.18
N LEU A 298 -14.38 12.86 32.96
CA LEU A 298 -15.40 12.67 33.98
C LEU A 298 -16.40 11.61 33.51
N THR A 299 -16.25 10.42 34.06
CA THR A 299 -17.30 9.41 34.15
C THR A 299 -18.30 9.81 35.23
N ARG A 300 -19.60 9.83 34.92
CA ARG A 300 -20.66 9.58 35.91
C ARG A 300 -21.83 8.82 35.29
N ARG A 301 -22.14 7.71 35.93
CA ARG A 301 -23.36 6.90 35.84
C ARG A 301 -24.33 7.44 36.91
N ALA A 302 -25.59 7.68 36.57
CA ALA A 302 -26.79 7.42 37.39
C ALA A 302 -28.04 8.09 36.79
N GLU A 303 -28.96 7.24 36.33
CA GLU A 303 -30.39 7.20 36.69
C GLU A 303 -31.25 8.47 36.63
N GLY A 304 -32.30 8.38 35.80
CA GLY A 304 -33.67 8.60 36.26
C GLY A 304 -34.33 9.92 35.91
N TYR A 305 -34.92 10.03 34.71
CA TYR A 305 -36.22 10.69 34.54
C TYR A 305 -36.86 10.34 33.19
N ARG A 306 -38.04 9.69 33.23
CA ARG A 306 -38.98 9.58 32.09
C ARG A 306 -40.00 10.72 32.20
N PRO A 307 -40.49 11.26 31.09
CA PRO A 307 -41.85 11.76 31.02
C PRO A 307 -42.71 10.91 30.07
N ASP A 308 -43.90 10.56 30.53
CA ASP A 308 -44.95 9.84 29.80
C ASP A 308 -45.54 10.65 28.62
N PRO A 309 -46.00 10.03 27.52
CA PRO A 309 -47.15 10.52 26.73
C PRO A 309 -48.43 9.78 27.21
N PRO A 310 -49.67 10.06 26.76
CA PRO A 310 -50.19 11.03 25.77
C PRO A 310 -51.45 11.80 26.27
N VAL A 311 -52.00 12.74 25.48
CA VAL A 311 -53.45 13.01 25.52
C VAL A 311 -53.98 13.20 24.09
N LEU A 312 -54.73 12.19 23.63
CA LEU A 312 -55.68 12.28 22.52
C LEU A 312 -57.00 12.81 23.11
N GLY A 313 -57.43 13.99 22.67
CA GLY A 313 -58.74 14.54 23.00
C GLY A 313 -59.67 14.49 21.79
N ASN A 314 -60.60 13.53 21.79
CA ASN A 314 -61.76 13.54 20.89
C ASN A 314 -63.02 13.99 21.67
N ALA A 315 -63.72 14.95 21.06
CA ALA A 315 -65.18 15.14 20.96
C ALA A 315 -66.10 14.93 22.20
N ASN A 316 -66.77 16.01 22.63
CA ASN A 316 -68.24 16.23 22.51
C ASN A 316 -68.83 17.11 23.64
N GLY A 317 -69.65 18.09 23.24
CA GLY A 317 -71.00 18.25 23.80
C GLY A 317 -71.34 19.50 24.64
N LEU A 318 -72.30 20.28 24.11
CA LEU A 318 -73.44 20.91 24.79
C LEU A 318 -73.17 22.13 25.71
N LEU A 319 -73.44 23.34 25.20
CA LEU A 319 -74.68 24.13 25.40
C LEU A 319 -74.54 25.50 24.71
#